data_AF-A0A7L8UD17-F1
#
_entry.id   AF-A0A7L8UD17-F1
#
_cell.length_a   1.000
_cell.length_b   1.000
_cell.length_c   1.000
_cell.angle_alpha   90.00
_cell.angle_beta   90.00
_cell.angle_gamma   90.00
#
_symmetry.space_group_name_H-M   'P 1'
#
loop_
_entity.id
_entity.type
_entity.pdbx_description
1 polymer ?
#
loop_
_entity_poly.entity_id
_entity_poly.type
_entity_poly.pdbx_seq_one_letter_code
_entity_poly.pdbx_strand_id
1 'polypeptide(L)'
;MKKKQAILLLLTLFCLELSAQNENYVTKRIGEKYAYVDVTKTYEKVAAKGYKSIDLFQKLGNSSYAICNLDKAAKWYGELFAMTYDLDQMYYYRYAESLRFISQNEKADALIERLKRKSKVLVNKK
;
A
#
# COMPACT_ATOMS: atom_id res chain seq x y z
N MET A 1 47.31 4.34 5.71
CA MET A 1 46.06 4.38 6.50
C MET A 1 45.05 5.39 5.96
N LYS A 2 45.44 6.65 5.69
CA LYS A 2 44.55 7.71 5.14
C LYS A 2 43.84 7.35 3.81
N LYS A 3 44.52 6.65 2.88
CA LYS A 3 43.94 6.19 1.60
C LYS A 3 42.81 5.16 1.77
N LYS A 4 42.90 4.26 2.76
CA LYS A 4 41.85 3.27 3.06
C LYS A 4 40.63 3.94 3.70
N GLN A 5 40.85 4.97 4.53
CA GLN A 5 39.77 5.79 5.10
C GLN A 5 39.09 6.65 4.04
N ALA A 6 39.83 7.17 3.06
CA ALA A 6 39.25 7.90 1.93
C ALA A 6 38.36 7.01 1.04
N ILE A 7 38.76 5.75 0.81
CA ILE A 7 37.95 4.77 0.06
C ILE A 7 36.67 4.41 0.85
N LEU A 8 36.78 4.27 2.17
CA LEU A 8 35.62 3.99 3.03
C LEU A 8 34.62 5.15 3.06
N LEU A 9 35.11 6.40 3.05
CA LEU A 9 34.27 7.59 2.97
C LEU A 9 33.56 7.73 1.61
N LEU A 10 34.24 7.37 0.52
CA LEU A 10 33.69 7.39 -0.83
C LEU A 10 32.54 6.37 -1.01
N LEU A 11 32.66 5.20 -0.35
CA LEU A 11 31.64 4.15 -0.40
C LEU A 11 30.34 4.55 0.32
N THR A 12 30.43 5.35 1.39
CA THR A 12 29.25 5.81 2.15
C THR A 12 28.44 6.88 1.42
N LEU A 13 29.06 7.65 0.51
CA LEU A 13 28.38 8.66 -0.31
C LEU A 13 27.52 8.03 -1.42
N PHE A 14 27.80 6.80 -1.85
CA PHE A 14 27.04 6.09 -2.87
C PHE A 14 25.68 5.56 -2.37
N CYS A 15 25.46 5.47 -1.05
CA CYS A 15 24.19 5.01 -0.48
C CYS A 15 23.08 6.08 -0.39
N LEU A 16 23.34 7.33 -0.80
CA LEU A 16 22.35 8.42 -0.70
C LEU A 16 21.43 8.54 -1.93
N GLU A 17 21.61 7.74 -2.99
CA GLU A 17 20.75 7.75 -4.18
C GLU A 17 19.48 6.86 -4.05
N LEU A 18 18.87 6.83 -2.87
CA LEU A 18 17.56 6.20 -2.66
C LEU A 18 16.51 7.25 -2.25
N SER A 19 16.30 8.23 -3.12
CA SER A 19 15.08 9.03 -3.09
C SER A 19 14.04 8.37 -4.01
N ALA A 20 13.06 7.73 -3.40
CA ALA A 20 11.96 7.03 -4.05
C ALA A 20 11.19 7.94 -5.02
N GLN A 21 11.42 7.79 -6.34
CA GLN A 21 10.54 8.34 -7.37
C GLN A 21 9.34 7.39 -7.57
N ASN A 22 8.38 7.42 -6.65
CA ASN A 22 7.08 6.78 -6.86
C ASN A 22 6.19 7.71 -7.69
N GLU A 23 6.45 7.73 -8.98
CA GLU A 23 5.78 8.57 -9.96
C GLU A 23 4.53 7.86 -10.54
N ASN A 24 3.39 7.91 -9.82
CA ASN A 24 2.09 7.38 -10.26
C ASN A 24 1.30 8.36 -11.14
N TYR A 25 1.91 8.87 -12.20
CA TYR A 25 1.21 9.73 -13.15
C TYR A 25 1.01 9.05 -14.49
N VAL A 26 -0.13 9.37 -15.08
CA VAL A 26 -0.33 9.17 -16.51
C VAL A 26 -0.20 10.53 -17.18
N THR A 27 0.76 10.66 -18.09
CA THR A 27 0.85 11.80 -18.99
C THR A 27 -0.18 11.64 -20.10
N LYS A 28 -1.19 12.50 -20.13
CA LYS A 28 -2.10 12.60 -21.27
C LYS A 28 -1.78 13.88 -22.04
N ARG A 29 -1.49 13.75 -23.34
CA ARG A 29 -1.31 14.91 -24.22
C ARG A 29 -2.68 15.56 -24.44
N ILE A 30 -2.82 16.82 -24.06
CA ILE A 30 -4.01 17.64 -24.32
C ILE A 30 -3.53 18.85 -25.13
N GLY A 31 -3.55 18.72 -26.47
CA GLY A 31 -2.97 19.73 -27.37
C GLY A 31 -1.44 19.78 -27.27
N GLU A 32 -0.89 20.97 -27.01
CA GLU A 32 0.55 21.21 -26.81
C GLU A 32 1.01 21.06 -25.36
N LYS A 33 0.10 20.76 -24.43
CA LYS A 33 0.40 20.64 -22.99
C LYS A 33 0.25 19.19 -22.51
N TYR A 34 1.10 18.81 -21.57
CA TYR A 34 0.97 17.57 -20.82
C TYR A 34 0.10 17.82 -19.59
N ALA A 35 -0.95 17.04 -19.41
CA ALA A 35 -1.69 16.99 -18.16
C ALA A 35 -1.11 15.86 -17.30
N TYR A 36 -0.66 16.22 -16.11
CA TYR A 36 -0.21 15.27 -15.10
C TYR A 36 -1.41 14.85 -14.27
N VAL A 37 -1.90 13.63 -14.47
CA VAL A 37 -3.02 13.10 -13.70
C VAL A 37 -2.46 12.22 -12.59
N ASP A 38 -2.59 12.71 -11.36
CA ASP A 38 -2.40 11.89 -10.15
C ASP A 38 -3.53 10.85 -10.11
N VAL A 39 -3.17 9.61 -10.43
CA VAL A 39 -4.11 8.49 -10.57
C VAL A 39 -4.77 8.19 -9.23
N THR A 40 -4.02 8.25 -8.13
CA THR A 40 -4.53 8.01 -6.78
C THR A 40 -5.56 9.06 -6.39
N LYS A 41 -5.28 10.36 -6.61
CA LYS A 41 -6.28 11.42 -6.37
C LYS A 41 -7.53 11.27 -7.23
N THR A 42 -7.40 10.77 -8.44
CA THR A 42 -8.56 10.52 -9.32
C THR A 42 -9.42 9.41 -8.74
N TYR A 43 -8.83 8.31 -8.30
CA TYR A 43 -9.54 7.23 -7.63
C TYR A 43 -10.20 7.67 -6.31
N GLU A 44 -9.57 8.55 -5.53
CA GLU A 44 -10.18 9.10 -4.31
C GLU A 44 -11.43 9.91 -4.61
N LYS A 45 -11.43 10.71 -5.69
CA LYS A 45 -12.61 11.44 -6.14
C LYS A 45 -13.72 10.49 -6.59
N VAL A 46 -13.36 9.40 -7.26
CA VAL A 46 -14.32 8.36 -7.67
C VAL A 46 -14.94 7.69 -6.45
N ALA A 47 -14.14 7.27 -5.47
CA ALA A 47 -14.62 6.70 -4.21
C ALA A 47 -15.49 7.69 -3.42
N ALA A 48 -15.12 8.98 -3.38
CA ALA A 48 -15.88 10.03 -2.71
C ALA A 48 -17.26 10.28 -3.34
N LYS A 49 -17.44 9.96 -4.62
CA LYS A 49 -18.74 9.99 -5.31
C LYS A 49 -19.60 8.75 -5.01
N GLY A 50 -19.14 7.84 -4.14
CA GLY A 50 -19.87 6.64 -3.73
C GLY A 50 -19.60 5.41 -4.61
N TYR A 51 -18.74 5.50 -5.62
CA TYR A 51 -18.36 4.34 -6.41
C TYR A 51 -17.51 3.39 -5.55
N LYS A 52 -17.91 2.12 -5.52
CA LYS A 52 -17.22 1.06 -4.77
C LYS A 52 -16.90 -0.10 -5.69
N SER A 53 -15.66 -0.55 -5.67
CA SER A 53 -15.26 -1.81 -6.31
C SER A 53 -14.02 -2.37 -5.60
N ILE A 54 -13.85 -3.69 -5.73
CA ILE A 54 -12.66 -4.39 -5.19
C ILE A 54 -11.38 -3.79 -5.79
N ASP A 55 -11.32 -3.62 -7.11
CA ASP A 55 -10.15 -3.05 -7.82
C ASP A 55 -9.83 -1.62 -7.35
N LEU A 56 -10.86 -0.77 -7.20
CA LEU A 56 -10.68 0.60 -6.73
C LEU A 56 -10.04 0.65 -5.33
N PHE A 57 -10.58 -0.13 -4.39
CA PHE A 57 -10.06 -0.12 -3.01
C PHE A 57 -8.73 -0.85 -2.87
N GLN A 58 -8.44 -1.87 -3.70
CA GLN A 58 -7.10 -2.45 -3.80
C GLN A 58 -6.09 -1.40 -4.26
N LYS A 59 -6.37 -0.66 -5.35
CA LYS A 59 -5.48 0.39 -5.86
C LYS A 59 -5.23 1.49 -4.83
N LEU A 60 -6.29 1.97 -4.18
CA LEU A 60 -6.21 3.02 -3.16
C LEU A 60 -5.46 2.55 -1.90
N GLY A 61 -5.76 1.36 -1.40
CA GLY A 61 -5.07 0.76 -0.24
C GLY A 61 -3.60 0.50 -0.53
N ASN A 62 -3.29 -0.12 -1.67
CA ASN A 62 -1.91 -0.43 -2.07
C ASN A 62 -1.09 0.85 -2.30
N SER A 63 -1.65 1.86 -2.97
CA SER A 63 -0.96 3.13 -3.18
C SER A 63 -0.68 3.85 -1.86
N SER A 64 -1.63 3.83 -0.91
CA SER A 64 -1.46 4.49 0.39
C SER A 64 -0.40 3.76 1.24
N TYR A 65 -0.45 2.42 1.25
CA TYR A 65 0.51 1.58 1.97
C TYR A 65 1.93 1.74 1.39
N ALA A 66 2.07 1.81 0.06
CA ALA A 66 3.37 1.94 -0.61
C ALA A 66 4.14 3.23 -0.27
N ILE A 67 3.42 4.28 0.16
CA ILE A 67 4.02 5.55 0.62
C ILE A 67 4.01 5.68 2.15
N CYS A 68 3.79 4.57 2.87
CA CYS A 68 3.69 4.51 4.33
C CYS A 68 2.60 5.41 4.94
N ASN A 69 1.59 5.80 4.16
CA ASN A 69 0.40 6.47 4.67
C ASN A 69 -0.58 5.41 5.20
N LEU A 70 -0.26 4.90 6.39
CA LEU A 70 -0.92 3.75 6.99
C LEU A 70 -2.31 4.08 7.56
N ASP A 71 -2.57 5.33 7.95
CA ASP A 71 -3.90 5.80 8.32
C ASP A 71 -4.87 5.74 7.14
N LYS A 72 -4.44 6.20 5.96
CA LYS A 72 -5.24 6.13 4.73
C LYS A 72 -5.32 4.72 4.19
N ALA A 73 -4.25 3.94 4.30
CA ALA A 73 -4.29 2.52 3.95
C ALA A 73 -5.32 1.76 4.80
N ALA A 74 -5.37 2.01 6.12
CA ALA A 74 -6.36 1.40 7.00
C ALA A 74 -7.79 1.75 6.57
N LYS A 75 -8.05 2.99 6.14
CA LYS A 75 -9.36 3.40 5.60
C LYS A 75 -9.73 2.59 4.36
N TRP A 76 -8.87 2.55 3.36
CA TRP A 76 -9.20 1.91 2.08
C TRP A 76 -9.23 0.39 2.16
N TYR A 77 -8.33 -0.23 2.93
CA TYR A 77 -8.44 -1.65 3.22
C TYR A 77 -9.70 -1.97 4.03
N GLY A 78 -10.15 -1.08 4.92
CA GLY A 78 -11.43 -1.25 5.60
C GLY A 78 -12.61 -1.35 4.64
N GLU A 79 -12.69 -0.45 3.65
CA GLU A 79 -13.72 -0.52 2.59
C GLU A 79 -13.57 -1.80 1.75
N LEU A 80 -12.35 -2.21 1.42
CA LEU A 80 -12.08 -3.45 0.69
C LEU A 80 -12.58 -4.69 1.46
N PHE A 81 -12.23 -4.81 2.74
CA PHE A 81 -12.62 -5.92 3.60
C PHE A 81 -14.11 -5.91 3.99
N ALA A 82 -14.79 -4.77 3.85
CA ALA A 82 -16.25 -4.71 3.94
C ALA A 82 -16.93 -5.32 2.70
N MET A 83 -16.24 -5.39 1.55
CA MET A 83 -16.78 -5.98 0.32
C MET A 83 -16.47 -7.47 0.19
N THR A 84 -15.27 -7.91 0.58
CA THR A 84 -14.85 -9.30 0.41
C THR A 84 -13.74 -9.71 1.38
N TYR A 85 -13.72 -10.98 1.75
CA TYR A 85 -12.61 -11.65 2.43
C TYR A 85 -11.84 -12.60 1.51
N ASP A 86 -12.28 -12.74 0.26
CA ASP A 86 -11.60 -13.55 -0.74
C ASP A 86 -10.45 -12.76 -1.38
N LEU A 87 -9.42 -12.56 -0.58
CA LEU A 87 -8.20 -11.83 -0.92
C LEU A 87 -6.99 -12.67 -0.56
N ASP A 88 -5.87 -12.32 -1.19
CA ASP A 88 -4.56 -12.86 -0.85
C ASP A 88 -4.18 -12.55 0.59
N GLN A 89 -3.39 -13.44 1.18
CA GLN A 89 -2.85 -13.31 2.53
C GLN A 89 -2.13 -11.97 2.76
N MET A 90 -1.49 -11.40 1.72
CA MET A 90 -0.82 -10.10 1.81
C MET A 90 -1.77 -8.97 2.24
N TYR A 91 -3.03 -8.97 1.77
CA TYR A 91 -4.00 -7.93 2.15
C TYR A 91 -4.38 -8.01 3.63
N TYR A 92 -4.43 -9.22 4.21
CA TYR A 92 -4.68 -9.40 5.64
C TYR A 92 -3.56 -8.79 6.47
N TYR A 93 -2.30 -9.03 6.11
CA TYR A 93 -1.16 -8.46 6.83
C TYR A 93 -1.08 -6.94 6.67
N ARG A 94 -1.17 -6.43 5.44
CA ARG A 94 -1.11 -4.98 5.20
C ARG A 94 -2.21 -4.22 5.94
N TYR A 95 -3.42 -4.79 5.98
CA TYR A 95 -4.51 -4.17 6.72
C TYR A 95 -4.30 -4.28 8.24
N ALA A 96 -3.85 -5.42 8.76
CA ALA A 96 -3.54 -5.57 10.17
C ALA A 96 -2.44 -4.60 10.64
N GLU A 97 -1.37 -4.43 9.86
CA GLU A 97 -0.31 -3.44 10.14
C GLU A 97 -0.84 -2.01 10.12
N SER A 98 -1.66 -1.68 9.12
CA SER A 98 -2.29 -0.36 9.02
C SER A 98 -3.22 -0.08 10.21
N LEU A 99 -3.96 -1.09 10.68
CA LEU A 99 -4.80 -1.02 11.87
C LEU A 99 -3.99 -0.81 13.15
N ARG A 100 -2.86 -1.52 13.30
CA ARG A 100 -1.95 -1.35 14.44
C ARG A 100 -1.36 0.05 14.49
N PHE A 101 -1.00 0.61 13.34
CA PHE A 101 -0.50 1.99 13.24
C PHE A 101 -1.52 3.01 13.80
N ILE A 102 -2.81 2.81 13.52
CA ILE A 102 -3.89 3.63 14.08
C ILE A 102 -4.44 3.11 15.42
N SER A 103 -3.66 2.29 16.13
CA SER A 103 -3.98 1.73 17.45
C SER A 103 -5.26 0.88 17.52
N GLN A 104 -5.76 0.36 16.39
CA GLN A 104 -6.89 -0.58 16.34
C GLN A 104 -6.42 -2.03 16.44
N ASN A 105 -5.67 -2.34 17.51
CA ASN A 105 -4.99 -3.63 17.68
C ASN A 105 -5.94 -4.82 17.71
N GLU A 106 -7.09 -4.69 18.37
CA GLU A 106 -8.10 -5.78 18.44
C GLU A 106 -8.61 -6.19 17.06
N LYS A 107 -8.84 -5.20 16.16
CA LYS A 107 -9.28 -5.49 14.79
C LYS A 107 -8.16 -6.15 13.98
N ALA A 108 -6.92 -5.72 14.18
CA ALA A 108 -5.76 -6.31 13.54
C ALA A 108 -5.62 -7.79 13.94
N ASP A 109 -5.72 -8.09 15.24
CA ASP A 109 -5.60 -9.45 15.76
C ASP A 109 -6.74 -10.35 15.26
N ALA A 110 -7.98 -9.84 15.27
CA ALA A 110 -9.12 -10.56 14.71
C ALA A 110 -8.95 -10.90 13.22
N LEU A 111 -8.31 -9.99 12.45
CA LEU A 111 -8.03 -10.21 11.04
C LEU A 111 -6.99 -11.31 10.82
N ILE A 112 -5.92 -11.32 11.60
CA ILE A 112 -4.88 -12.36 11.54
C ILE A 112 -5.43 -13.72 11.99
N GLU A 113 -6.27 -13.76 13.03
CA GLU A 113 -6.92 -15.00 13.46
C GLU A 113 -7.87 -15.55 12.38
N ARG A 114 -8.60 -14.69 11.67
CA ARG A 114 -9.41 -15.11 10.52
C ARG A 114 -8.55 -15.74 9.42
N LEU A 115 -7.40 -15.16 9.11
CA LEU A 115 -6.45 -15.69 8.11
C LEU A 115 -5.95 -17.09 8.53
N LYS A 116 -5.55 -17.28 9.79
CA LYS A 116 -5.11 -18.58 10.31
C LYS A 116 -6.18 -19.66 10.17
N ARG A 117 -7.45 -19.31 10.43
CA ARG A 117 -8.57 -20.23 10.21
C ARG A 117 -8.76 -20.55 8.73
N LYS A 118 -8.67 -19.55 7.84
CA LYS A 118 -8.75 -19.74 6.38
C LYS A 118 -7.65 -20.71 5.90
N SER A 119 -6.41 -20.56 6.35
CA SER A 119 -5.31 -21.45 5.95
C SER A 119 -5.50 -22.88 6.43
N LYS A 120 -5.93 -23.09 7.69
CA LYS A 120 -6.22 -24.44 8.23
C LYS A 120 -7.28 -25.18 7.41
N VAL A 121 -8.34 -24.48 6.99
CA VAL A 121 -9.40 -25.08 6.15
C VAL A 121 -8.86 -25.48 4.77
N LEU A 122 -7.99 -24.69 4.15
CA LEU A 122 -7.41 -24.99 2.84
C LEU A 122 -6.43 -26.18 2.90
N VAL A 123 -5.71 -26.35 4.01
CA VAL A 123 -4.83 -27.51 4.23
C VAL A 123 -5.65 -28.79 4.39
N ASN A 124 -6.75 -28.75 5.15
CA ASN A 124 -7.58 -29.94 5.40
C ASN A 124 -8.44 -30.38 4.20
N LYS A 125 -8.50 -29.60 3.13
CA LYS A 125 -9.24 -29.93 1.88
C LYS A 125 -8.36 -30.58 0.81
N LYS A 126 -7.06 -30.69 1.05
CA LYS A 126 -6.11 -31.42 0.19
C LYS A 126 -5.89 -32.82 0.75
#